data_AF-A0A7S0P161-F1
#
_entry.id   AF-A0A7S0P161-F1
#
_cell.length_a   1.000
_cell.length_b   1.000
_cell.length_c   1.000
_cell.angle_alpha   90.00
_cell.angle_beta   90.00
_cell.angle_gamma   90.00
#
_symmetry.space_group_name_H-M   'P 1'
#
loop_
_entity.id
_entity.type
_entity.pdbx_description
1 polymer ?
#
loop_
_entity_poly.entity_id
_entity_poly.type
_entity_poly.pdbx_seq_one_letter_code
_entity_poly.pdbx_strand_id
1 'polypeptide(L)'
;QGDAGVYTPHSSPGETHGAVVPLVLSLQEGDSLLELKQVLMQKHALSSSEQRFLLSESLPTSALMRWARLAVLQEHEVHLLRAGELPEAPIGPANEDHAFRLLAVRIEDQLARFAASAEEDEFELQ
;
A
#
# COMPACT_ATOMS: atom_id res chain seq x y z
N GLN A 1 -7.18 -46.98 18.28
CA GLN A 1 -5.78 -46.61 18.02
C GLN A 1 -5.78 -45.98 16.64
N GLY A 2 -5.79 -44.65 16.57
CA GLY A 2 -5.90 -43.89 15.33
C GLY A 2 -4.53 -43.34 14.97
N ASP A 3 -4.07 -43.66 13.76
CA ASP A 3 -2.84 -43.17 13.16
C ASP A 3 -3.12 -41.78 12.56
N ALA A 4 -2.63 -40.74 13.21
CA ALA A 4 -2.71 -39.37 12.71
C ALA A 4 -1.54 -39.15 11.75
N GLY A 5 -1.78 -39.43 10.47
CA GLY A 5 -0.86 -39.06 9.39
C GLY A 5 -0.58 -37.57 9.42
N VAL A 6 0.67 -37.23 9.75
CA VAL A 6 1.21 -35.87 9.71
C VAL A 6 1.24 -35.43 8.24
N TYR A 7 0.39 -34.47 7.89
CA TYR A 7 0.48 -33.77 6.60
C TYR A 7 1.71 -32.85 6.66
N THR A 8 2.86 -33.31 6.18
CA THR A 8 3.97 -32.42 5.82
C THR A 8 3.66 -31.79 4.47
N PRO A 9 3.48 -30.46 4.35
CA PRO A 9 3.42 -29.84 3.04
C PRO A 9 4.79 -30.02 2.36
N HIS A 10 4.79 -30.75 1.24
CA HIS A 10 5.91 -30.80 0.32
C HIS A 10 6.11 -29.38 -0.24
N SER A 11 7.16 -28.69 0.19
CA SER A 11 7.66 -27.52 -0.53
C SER A 11 8.15 -28.00 -1.90
N SER A 12 7.43 -27.63 -2.95
CA SER A 12 7.89 -27.78 -4.33
C SER A 12 9.07 -26.83 -4.57
N PRO A 13 10.20 -27.30 -5.09
CA PRO A 13 11.31 -26.43 -5.46
C PRO A 13 10.94 -25.75 -6.80
N GLY A 14 10.32 -24.57 -6.72
CA GLY A 14 9.89 -23.84 -7.92
C GLY A 14 8.97 -22.65 -7.69
N GLU A 15 8.58 -22.33 -6.46
CA GLU A 15 7.91 -21.05 -6.19
C GLU A 15 8.98 -19.97 -6.02
N THR A 16 9.25 -19.22 -7.09
CA THR A 16 9.69 -17.83 -6.94
C THR A 16 8.58 -17.11 -6.17
N HIS A 17 8.65 -17.12 -4.84
CA HIS A 17 7.89 -16.18 -4.04
C HIS A 17 8.28 -14.79 -4.54
N GLY A 18 7.37 -14.14 -5.27
CA GLY A 18 7.60 -12.81 -5.81
C GLY A 18 8.16 -11.90 -4.72
N ALA A 19 9.23 -11.16 -5.03
CA ALA A 19 9.92 -10.33 -4.05
C ALA A 19 8.91 -9.40 -3.37
N VAL A 20 8.75 -9.55 -2.05
CA VAL A 20 7.85 -8.71 -1.27
C VAL A 20 8.61 -7.47 -0.83
N VAL A 21 8.29 -6.32 -1.45
CA VAL A 21 8.96 -5.05 -1.13
C VAL A 21 8.10 -4.26 -0.14
N PRO A 22 8.63 -3.81 1.02
CA PRO A 22 7.87 -2.96 1.92
C PRO A 22 7.69 -1.56 1.31
N LEU A 23 6.46 -1.06 1.34
CA LEU A 23 6.13 0.33 1.02
C LEU A 23 5.67 1.04 2.29
N VAL A 24 6.32 2.15 2.63
CA VAL A 24 5.97 2.98 3.79
C VAL A 24 5.34 4.28 3.29
N LEU A 25 4.10 4.54 3.71
CA LEU A 25 3.32 5.70 3.29
C LEU A 25 2.96 6.59 4.49
N SER A 26 2.99 7.90 4.26
CA SER A 26 2.58 8.92 5.23
C SER A 26 1.76 9.98 4.51
N LEU A 27 0.80 10.58 5.22
CA LEU A 27 0.11 11.77 4.73
C LEU A 27 1.12 12.92 4.55
N GLN A 28 0.85 13.78 3.58
CA GLN A 28 1.68 14.95 3.30
C GLN A 28 1.45 16.04 4.36
N GLU A 29 2.55 16.58 4.91
CA GLU A 29 2.50 17.74 5.79
C GLU A 29 2.07 18.99 5.02
N GLY A 30 1.25 19.85 5.65
CA GLY A 30 0.75 21.08 5.03
C GLY A 30 -0.49 20.91 4.14
N ASP A 31 -1.07 19.71 4.08
CA ASP A 31 -2.38 19.48 3.46
C ASP A 31 -3.49 20.18 4.26
N SER A 32 -4.33 20.99 3.61
CA SER A 32 -5.42 21.73 4.26
C SER A 32 -6.49 20.82 4.88
N LEU A 33 -6.56 19.55 4.45
CA LEU A 33 -7.47 18.53 4.96
C LEU A 33 -6.76 17.49 5.82
N LEU A 34 -5.52 17.74 6.25
CA LEU A 34 -4.71 16.78 7.01
C LEU A 34 -5.48 16.21 8.21
N GLU A 35 -6.07 17.07 9.04
CA GLU A 35 -6.81 16.65 10.24
C GLU A 35 -8.02 15.78 9.89
N LEU A 36 -8.77 16.14 8.84
CA LEU A 36 -9.91 15.36 8.38
C LEU A 36 -9.45 13.97 7.89
N LYS A 37 -8.39 13.92 7.08
CA LYS A 37 -7.81 12.66 6.57
C LYS A 37 -7.34 11.77 7.71
N GLN A 38 -6.68 12.34 8.72
CA GLN A 38 -6.25 11.60 9.92
C GLN A 38 -7.44 11.02 10.69
N VAL A 39 -8.49 11.80 10.92
CA VAL A 39 -9.72 11.32 11.59
C VAL A 39 -10.38 10.20 10.80
N LEU A 40 -10.49 10.33 9.48
CA LEU A 40 -11.05 9.30 8.61
C LEU A 40 -10.20 8.03 8.65
N MET A 41 -8.88 8.14 8.53
CA MET A 41 -7.97 6.98 8.62
C MET A 41 -8.06 6.28 9.98
N GLN A 42 -8.04 7.03 11.08
CA GLN A 42 -8.11 6.48 12.44
C GLN A 42 -9.42 5.72 12.71
N LYS A 43 -10.55 6.24 12.23
CA LYS A 43 -11.86 5.55 12.32
C LYS A 43 -11.86 4.17 11.68
N HIS A 44 -10.91 3.92 10.78
CA HIS A 44 -10.83 2.71 9.98
C HIS A 44 -9.55 1.91 10.21
N ALA A 45 -8.89 2.12 11.36
CA ALA A 45 -7.67 1.43 11.74
C ALA A 45 -6.54 1.54 10.69
N LEU A 46 -6.51 2.64 9.94
CA LEU A 46 -5.41 3.01 9.06
C LEU A 46 -4.53 4.02 9.78
N SER A 47 -3.22 3.87 9.65
CA SER A 47 -2.25 4.86 10.13
C SER A 47 -2.11 6.00 9.13
N SER A 48 -2.04 7.23 9.65
CA SER A 48 -1.72 8.42 8.87
C SER A 48 -0.22 8.67 8.72
N SER A 49 0.60 8.04 9.56
CA SER A 49 2.05 8.08 9.53
C SER A 49 2.64 6.67 9.43
N GLU A 50 3.67 6.51 8.61
CA GLU A 50 4.44 5.27 8.50
C GLU A 50 3.59 4.02 8.23
N GLN A 51 2.46 4.16 7.55
CA GLN A 51 1.61 3.03 7.19
C GLN A 51 2.39 2.09 6.28
N ARG A 52 2.58 0.86 6.73
CA ARG A 52 3.33 -0.16 5.98
C ARG A 52 2.37 -0.99 5.15
N PHE A 53 2.72 -1.16 3.89
CA PHE A 53 2.10 -2.09 2.96
C PHE A 53 3.17 -3.02 2.39
N LEU A 54 2.76 -4.21 2.00
CA LEU A 54 3.62 -5.16 1.29
C LEU A 54 3.26 -5.11 -0.19
N LEU A 55 4.25 -4.80 -1.02
CA LEU A 55 4.11 -4.84 -2.47
C LEU A 55 4.23 -6.29 -2.95
N SER A 56 3.24 -6.73 -3.74
CA SER A 56 3.21 -8.04 -4.40
C SER A 56 2.96 -7.86 -5.89
N GLU A 57 3.07 -8.94 -6.67
CA GLU A 57 2.79 -8.89 -8.12
C GLU A 57 1.32 -8.52 -8.45
N SER A 58 0.41 -8.65 -7.49
CA SER A 58 -1.04 -8.43 -7.63
C SER A 58 -1.54 -7.07 -7.15
N LEU A 59 -0.69 -6.04 -7.23
CA LEU A 59 -1.03 -4.68 -6.79
C LEU A 59 -1.98 -3.91 -7.73
N PRO A 60 -2.66 -2.87 -7.20
CA PRO A 60 -2.72 -2.50 -5.78
C PRO A 60 -3.77 -3.31 -5.01
N THR A 61 -3.48 -3.62 -3.73
CA THR A 61 -4.46 -4.29 -2.86
C THR A 61 -5.61 -3.34 -2.49
N SER A 62 -6.77 -3.90 -2.12
CA SER A 62 -7.92 -3.09 -1.68
C SER A 62 -7.60 -2.21 -0.47
N ALA A 63 -6.75 -2.67 0.45
CA ALA A 63 -6.30 -1.89 1.60
C ALA A 63 -5.42 -0.70 1.16
N LEU A 64 -4.49 -0.91 0.22
CA LEU A 64 -3.63 0.13 -0.33
C LEU A 64 -4.46 1.21 -1.05
N MET A 65 -5.44 0.80 -1.86
CA MET A 65 -6.30 1.75 -2.56
C MET A 65 -7.18 2.56 -1.61
N ARG A 66 -7.73 1.96 -0.55
CA ARG A 66 -8.51 2.70 0.47
C ARG A 66 -7.67 3.79 1.12
N TRP A 67 -6.42 3.49 1.45
CA TRP A 67 -5.49 4.49 1.98
C TRP A 67 -5.20 5.59 0.95
N ALA A 68 -4.88 5.22 -0.29
CA ALA A 68 -4.54 6.17 -1.35
C ALA A 68 -5.69 7.14 -1.69
N ARG A 69 -6.93 6.63 -1.78
CA ARG A 69 -8.14 7.44 -2.01
C ARG A 69 -8.35 8.49 -0.93
N LEU A 70 -8.13 8.13 0.34
CA LEU A 70 -8.20 9.06 1.46
C LEU A 70 -7.03 10.06 1.45
N ALA A 71 -5.82 9.61 1.09
CA ALA A 71 -4.65 10.47 1.04
C ALA A 71 -4.79 11.58 -0.01
N VAL A 72 -5.43 11.31 -1.15
CA VAL A 72 -5.63 12.30 -2.23
C VAL A 72 -6.98 13.03 -2.17
N LEU A 73 -7.82 12.73 -1.17
CA LEU A 73 -9.15 13.33 -0.99
C LEU A 73 -9.09 14.86 -1.05
N GLN A 74 -9.97 15.45 -1.86
CA GLN A 74 -10.13 16.89 -1.98
C GLN A 74 -11.39 17.39 -1.26
N GLU A 75 -11.43 18.69 -0.96
CA GLU A 75 -12.52 19.29 -0.15
C GLU A 75 -13.88 19.10 -0.82
N HIS A 76 -13.93 19.34 -2.13
CA HIS A 76 -15.14 19.14 -2.93
C HIS A 76 -15.53 17.67 -3.08
N GLU A 77 -14.73 16.70 -2.63
CA GLU A 77 -15.06 15.27 -2.68
C GLU A 77 -15.58 14.74 -1.34
N VAL A 78 -15.45 15.51 -0.25
CA VAL A 78 -15.83 15.07 1.10
C VAL A 78 -17.30 14.65 1.17
N HIS A 79 -18.17 15.36 0.46
CA HIS A 79 -19.61 15.06 0.41
C HIS A 79 -19.96 13.77 -0.35
N LEU A 80 -19.01 13.21 -1.11
CA LEU A 80 -19.17 11.94 -1.82
C LEU A 80 -18.85 10.73 -0.92
N LEU A 81 -18.22 10.97 0.23
CA LEU A 81 -17.95 9.92 1.20
C LEU A 81 -19.24 9.47 1.88
N ARG A 82 -19.41 8.15 1.98
CA ARG A 82 -20.47 7.58 2.82
C ARG A 82 -20.07 7.72 4.28
N ALA A 83 -21.02 8.18 5.10
CA ALA A 83 -20.78 8.42 6.51
C ALA A 83 -20.39 7.13 7.23
N GLY A 84 -19.17 7.08 7.77
CA GLY A 84 -18.69 5.96 8.57
C GLY A 84 -18.18 4.76 7.75
N GLU A 85 -17.98 4.89 6.44
CA GLU A 85 -17.44 3.84 5.58
C GLU A 85 -16.08 4.22 4.99
N LEU A 86 -15.19 3.23 4.82
CA LEU A 86 -14.02 3.41 3.96
C LEU A 86 -14.45 3.49 2.50
N PRO A 87 -13.73 4.23 1.64
CA PRO A 87 -13.98 4.22 0.21
C PRO A 87 -13.51 2.89 -0.42
N GLU A 88 -14.28 1.81 -0.23
CA GLU A 88 -14.00 0.50 -0.83
C GLU A 88 -14.17 0.53 -2.35
N ALA A 89 -15.12 1.33 -2.81
CA ALA A 89 -15.29 1.69 -4.21
C ALA A 89 -14.58 3.03 -4.52
N PRO A 90 -14.30 3.31 -5.80
CA PRO A 90 -13.83 4.62 -6.23
C PRO A 90 -14.79 5.73 -5.77
N ILE A 91 -14.23 6.82 -5.22
CA ILE A 91 -15.00 8.01 -4.82
C ILE A 91 -15.50 8.75 -6.07
N GLY A 92 -14.64 8.82 -7.08
CA GLY A 92 -14.88 9.42 -8.37
C GLY A 92 -13.66 9.20 -9.28
N PRO A 93 -13.79 9.44 -10.60
CA PRO A 93 -12.71 9.16 -11.55
C PRO A 93 -11.45 9.98 -11.28
N ALA A 94 -11.59 11.26 -10.91
CA ALA A 94 -10.45 12.13 -10.62
C ALA A 94 -9.68 11.69 -9.35
N ASN A 95 -10.40 11.36 -8.27
CA ASN A 95 -9.80 10.81 -7.05
C ASN A 95 -9.03 9.52 -7.34
N GLU A 96 -9.63 8.63 -8.14
CA GLU A 96 -9.04 7.34 -8.47
C GLU A 96 -7.74 7.51 -9.27
N ASP A 97 -7.75 8.37 -10.29
CA ASP A 97 -6.56 8.71 -11.07
C ASP A 97 -5.45 9.29 -10.19
N HIS A 98 -5.78 10.20 -9.27
CA HIS A 98 -4.82 10.76 -8.32
C HIS A 98 -4.26 9.69 -7.36
N ALA A 99 -5.11 8.78 -6.88
CA ALA A 99 -4.70 7.69 -5.99
C ALA A 99 -3.70 6.76 -6.69
N PHE A 100 -3.98 6.35 -7.93
CA PHE A 100 -3.05 5.54 -8.72
C PHE A 100 -1.73 6.27 -9.00
N ARG A 101 -1.78 7.55 -9.37
CA ARG A 101 -0.56 8.35 -9.60
C ARG A 101 0.27 8.50 -8.33
N LEU A 102 -0.35 8.75 -7.19
CA LEU A 102 0.35 8.81 -5.90
C LEU A 102 1.08 7.49 -5.63
N LEU A 103 0.40 6.36 -5.81
CA LEU A 103 1.00 5.05 -5.59
C LEU A 103 2.15 4.77 -6.56
N ALA A 104 1.98 5.05 -7.85
CA ALA A 104 3.02 4.87 -8.85
C ALA A 104 4.31 5.62 -8.47
N VAL A 105 4.20 6.92 -8.17
CA VAL A 105 5.36 7.75 -7.78
C VAL A 105 6.05 7.22 -6.53
N ARG A 106 5.28 6.77 -5.52
CA ARG A 106 5.84 6.27 -4.26
C ARG A 106 6.50 4.90 -4.43
N ILE A 107 5.92 4.04 -5.26
CA ILE A 107 6.49 2.73 -5.57
C ILE A 107 7.78 2.90 -6.38
N GLU A 108 7.78 3.76 -7.39
CA GLU A 108 8.98 4.08 -8.18
C GLU A 108 10.12 4.63 -7.30
N ASP A 109 9.83 5.60 -6.43
CA ASP A 109 10.81 6.14 -5.47
C ASP A 109 11.35 5.05 -4.52
N GLN A 110 10.48 4.15 -4.06
CA GLN A 110 10.89 3.04 -3.18
C GLN A 110 11.79 2.05 -3.93
N LEU A 111 11.45 1.69 -5.18
CA LEU A 111 12.23 0.76 -5.99
C LEU A 111 13.58 1.35 -6.40
N ALA A 112 13.63 2.64 -6.71
CA ALA A 112 14.88 3.34 -7.04
C ALA A 112 15.93 3.24 -5.92
N ARG A 113 15.49 3.27 -4.65
CA ARG A 113 16.38 3.11 -3.49
C ARG A 113 17.01 1.70 -3.41
N PHE A 114 16.30 0.67 -3.87
CA PHE A 114 16.81 -0.70 -3.90
C PHE A 114 17.66 -0.99 -5.16
N ALA A 115 17.38 -0.33 -6.28
CA ALA A 115 18.20 -0.46 -7.49
C ALA A 115 19.63 0.07 -7.25
N ALA A 116 19.75 1.20 -6.54
CA ALA A 116 21.06 1.73 -6.13
C ALA A 116 21.85 0.74 -5.25
N SER A 117 21.18 0.04 -4.31
CA SER A 117 21.86 -0.96 -3.47
C SER A 117 22.27 -2.22 -4.25
N ALA A 118 21.50 -2.63 -5.26
CA ALA A 118 21.83 -3.82 -6.06
C ALA A 118 23.08 -3.63 -6.94
N GLU A 119 23.26 -2.44 -7.52
CA GLU A 119 24.48 -2.09 -8.28
C GLU A 119 25.72 -1.99 -7.38
N GLU A 120 25.56 -1.54 -6.13
CA GLU A 120 26.63 -1.52 -5.11
C GLU A 120 27.00 -2.95 -4.65
N ASP A 121 26.01 -3.82 -4.42
CA ASP A 121 26.23 -5.21 -4.00
C ASP A 121 26.95 -6.05 -5.07
N GLU A 122 26.71 -5.81 -6.37
CA GLU A 122 27.44 -6.49 -7.46
C GLU A 122 28.92 -6.10 -7.54
N PHE A 123 29.29 -4.90 -7.07
CA PHE A 123 30.66 -4.41 -7.10
C PHE A 123 31.51 -4.94 -5.92
N GLU A 124 30.90 -5.20 -4.75
CA GLU A 124 31.60 -5.78 -3.59
C GLU A 124 31.91 -7.29 -3.73
N LEU A 125 31.31 -7.96 -4.71
CA LEU A 125 31.50 -9.39 -5.00
C LEU A 125 32.58 -9.69 -6.06
N GLN A 126 33.28 -8.66 -6.58
CA GLN A 126 34.39 -8.79 -7.55
C GLN A 126 35.76 -8.63 -6.90
#